data_AF-A0A2S9CQ44-F1
#
_entry.id   AF-A0A2S9CQ44-F1
#
_cell.length_a   1.000
_cell.length_b   1.000
_cell.length_c   1.000
_cell.angle_alpha   90.00
_cell.angle_beta   90.00
_cell.angle_gamma   90.00
#
_symmetry.space_group_name_H-M   'P 1'
#
loop_
_entity.id
_entity.type
_entity.pdbx_description
1 polymer ?
#
loop_
_entity_poly.entity_id
_entity_poly.type
_entity_poly.pdbx_seq_one_letter_code
_entity_poly.pdbx_strand_id
1 'polypeptide(L)'
;MDNEKTIRKDRLMIQLYDNDIYNEKISIKTDNSILIFQDSKINKSITTRTSGNSKVLEFALNKDIKHIEIKYSGKKYKLNINEKYSILFIELRDGIIDALYTNREPIYTN
;
A
#
# COMPACT_ATOMS: atom_id res chain seq x y z
N MET A 1 9.67 33.79 -8.81
CA MET A 1 9.71 32.87 -7.67
C MET A 1 9.18 31.55 -8.19
N ASP A 2 10.07 30.59 -8.31
CA ASP A 2 9.78 29.28 -8.87
C ASP A 2 8.73 28.57 -8.03
N ASN A 3 7.57 28.32 -8.64
CA ASN A 3 6.59 27.38 -8.13
C ASN A 3 7.19 25.97 -8.31
N GLU A 4 8.08 25.57 -7.41
CA GLU A 4 8.30 24.14 -7.15
C GLU A 4 6.98 23.59 -6.62
N LYS A 5 6.10 23.17 -7.55
CA LYS A 5 5.04 22.21 -7.24
C LYS A 5 5.77 21.01 -6.68
N THR A 6 5.84 20.91 -5.35
CA THR A 6 6.28 19.71 -4.65
C THR A 6 5.53 18.56 -5.33
N ILE A 7 6.26 17.69 -6.03
CA ILE A 7 5.67 16.54 -6.69
C ILE A 7 5.17 15.66 -5.54
N ARG A 8 3.91 15.87 -5.16
CA ARG A 8 3.23 15.04 -4.18
C ARG A 8 3.21 13.64 -4.77
N LYS A 9 4.10 12.79 -4.26
CA LYS A 9 4.11 11.38 -4.60
C LYS A 9 3.02 10.74 -3.76
N ASP A 10 1.80 10.75 -4.28
CA ASP A 10 0.72 9.97 -3.70
C ASP A 10 1.17 8.51 -3.69
N ARG A 11 1.21 7.90 -2.51
CA ARG A 11 1.73 6.54 -2.33
C ARG A 11 0.73 5.66 -1.63
N LEU A 12 0.66 4.43 -2.12
CA LEU A 12 0.16 3.30 -1.39
C LEU A 12 1.34 2.63 -0.69
N MET A 13 1.22 2.44 0.61
CA MET A 13 2.19 1.71 1.42
C MET A 13 1.51 0.52 2.04
N ILE A 14 2.06 -0.67 1.87
CA ILE A 14 1.49 -1.93 2.37
C ILE A 14 2.51 -2.59 3.27
N GLN A 15 2.19 -2.76 4.55
CA GLN A 15 3.00 -3.51 5.50
C GLN A 15 2.52 -4.96 5.57
N LEU A 16 3.45 -5.87 5.31
CA LEU A 16 3.28 -7.32 5.39
C LEU A 16 4.16 -7.86 6.50
N TYR A 17 3.59 -8.62 7.43
CA TYR A 17 4.36 -9.29 8.48
C TYR A 17 4.84 -10.65 8.01
N ASP A 18 6.10 -10.98 8.23
CA ASP A 18 6.74 -12.20 7.71
C ASP A 18 6.08 -13.49 8.24
N ASN A 19 5.47 -13.43 9.43
CA ASN A 19 4.81 -14.57 10.08
C ASN A 19 3.31 -14.71 9.74
N ASP A 20 2.78 -13.87 8.85
CA ASP A 20 1.36 -13.93 8.49
C ASP A 20 1.09 -15.02 7.44
N ILE A 21 0.33 -16.04 7.85
CA ILE A 21 -0.06 -17.18 7.00
C ILE A 21 -0.94 -16.80 5.80
N TYR A 22 -1.54 -15.61 5.82
CA TYR A 22 -2.42 -15.14 4.75
C TYR A 22 -1.67 -14.39 3.64
N ASN A 23 -0.36 -14.14 3.78
CA ASN A 23 0.43 -13.43 2.78
C ASN A 23 0.37 -14.07 1.38
N GLU A 24 0.31 -15.39 1.32
CA GLU A 24 0.21 -16.16 0.07
C GLU A 24 -1.16 -16.05 -0.63
N LYS A 25 -2.14 -15.39 0.00
CA LYS A 25 -3.52 -15.26 -0.50
C LYS A 25 -3.96 -13.80 -0.60
N ILE A 26 -3.00 -12.88 -0.64
CA ILE A 26 -3.26 -11.45 -0.86
C ILE A 26 -3.34 -11.18 -2.35
N SER A 27 -4.34 -10.40 -2.76
CA SER A 27 -4.34 -9.71 -4.05
C SER A 27 -4.72 -8.25 -3.85
N ILE A 28 -3.90 -7.34 -4.35
CA ILE A 28 -4.10 -5.89 -4.27
C ILE A 28 -4.04 -5.33 -5.68
N LYS A 29 -5.09 -4.63 -6.08
CA LYS A 29 -5.17 -3.93 -7.37
C LYS A 29 -5.88 -2.60 -7.24
N THR A 30 -5.64 -1.71 -8.19
CA THR A 30 -6.38 -0.46 -8.32
C THR A 30 -7.74 -0.69 -9.00
N ASP A 31 -8.60 0.32 -8.96
CA ASP A 31 -9.88 0.38 -9.68
C ASP A 31 -9.75 0.28 -11.21
N ASN A 32 -8.67 0.81 -11.78
CA ASN A 32 -8.32 0.60 -13.20
C ASN A 32 -7.61 -0.75 -13.48
N SER A 33 -7.67 -1.70 -12.53
CA SER A 33 -7.16 -3.07 -12.66
C SER A 33 -5.64 -3.23 -12.80
N ILE A 34 -4.85 -2.23 -12.37
CA ILE A 34 -3.40 -2.40 -12.23
C ILE A 34 -3.14 -3.31 -11.03
N LEU A 35 -2.49 -4.44 -11.27
CA LEU A 35 -2.07 -5.36 -10.23
C LEU A 35 -0.86 -4.80 -9.48
N ILE A 36 -0.99 -4.61 -8.17
CA ILE A 36 0.07 -4.10 -7.30
C ILE A 36 0.82 -5.28 -6.67
N PHE A 37 0.09 -6.18 -6.03
CA PHE A 37 0.65 -7.35 -5.34
C PHE A 37 -0.26 -8.55 -5.48
N GLN A 38 0.31 -9.74 -5.69
CA GLN A 38 -0.43 -11.00 -5.68
C GLN A 38 0.43 -12.17 -5.23
N ASP A 39 -0.01 -12.93 -4.22
CA ASP A 39 0.54 -14.25 -3.86
C ASP A 39 2.09 -14.28 -3.83
N SER A 40 2.74 -13.23 -3.31
CA SER A 40 4.21 -12.99 -3.29
C SER A 40 4.86 -12.39 -4.54
N LYS A 41 4.12 -12.22 -5.64
CA LYS A 41 4.58 -11.49 -6.83
C LYS A 41 4.35 -9.99 -6.63
N ILE A 42 5.45 -9.26 -6.67
CA ILE A 42 5.51 -7.82 -6.52
C ILE A 42 5.56 -7.19 -7.92
N ASN A 43 4.73 -6.17 -8.19
CA ASN A 43 4.85 -5.37 -9.41
C ASN A 43 6.24 -4.70 -9.46
N LYS A 44 6.88 -4.67 -10.63
CA LYS A 44 8.23 -4.10 -10.84
C LYS A 44 8.37 -2.65 -10.36
N SER A 45 7.29 -1.88 -10.31
CA SER A 45 7.29 -0.49 -9.85
C SER A 45 7.25 -0.33 -8.32
N ILE A 46 7.28 -1.42 -7.55
CA ILE A 46 7.25 -1.39 -6.09
C ILE A 46 8.66 -1.28 -5.52
N THR A 47 8.82 -0.38 -4.56
CA THR A 47 9.99 -0.33 -3.70
C THR A 47 9.69 -1.09 -2.42
N THR A 48 10.59 -1.98 -2.00
CA THR A 48 10.43 -2.76 -0.77
C THR A 48 11.43 -2.30 0.28
N ARG A 49 10.98 -2.09 1.51
CA ARG A 49 11.82 -1.87 2.69
C ARG A 49 11.53 -2.91 3.75
N THR A 50 12.56 -3.43 4.41
CA THR A 50 12.41 -4.35 5.54
C THR A 50 12.53 -3.55 6.84
N SER A 51 11.66 -3.82 7.83
CA SER A 51 11.72 -3.24 9.17
C SER A 51 11.27 -4.30 10.17
N GLY A 52 12.19 -4.73 11.04
CA GLY A 52 11.96 -5.86 11.97
C GLY A 52 11.48 -7.12 11.25
N ASN A 53 10.36 -7.67 11.70
CA ASN A 53 9.70 -8.87 11.15
C ASN A 53 8.65 -8.53 10.07
N SER A 54 8.80 -7.39 9.39
CA SER A 54 7.85 -6.93 8.38
C SER A 54 8.55 -6.35 7.16
N LYS A 55 7.83 -6.33 6.05
CA LYS A 55 8.21 -5.66 4.81
C LYS A 55 7.16 -4.61 4.46
N VAL A 56 7.61 -3.42 4.10
CA VAL A 56 6.76 -2.36 3.57
C VAL A 56 6.97 -2.24 2.07
N LEU A 57 5.88 -2.41 1.33
CA LEU A 57 5.80 -2.25 -0.12
C LEU A 57 5.31 -0.83 -0.42
N GLU A 58 6.08 -0.06 -1.17
CA GLU A 58 5.73 1.29 -1.60
C GLU A 58 5.38 1.29 -3.09
N PHE A 59 4.18 1.75 -3.42
CA PHE A 59 3.69 1.90 -4.79
C PHE A 59 3.25 3.35 -5.03
N ALA A 60 3.76 3.97 -6.10
CA ALA A 60 3.32 5.30 -6.50
C ALA A 60 1.91 5.22 -7.11
N LEU A 61 0.96 5.94 -6.52
CA LEU A 61 -0.40 6.03 -7.02
C LEU A 61 -0.49 7.10 -8.10
N ASN A 62 -1.11 6.75 -9.22
CA ASN A 62 -1.49 7.73 -10.22
C ASN A 62 -2.72 8.50 -9.75
N LYS A 63 -2.88 9.74 -10.24
CA LYS A 63 -3.96 10.64 -9.83
C LYS A 63 -5.36 10.20 -10.27
N ASP A 64 -5.45 9.29 -11.23
CA ASP A 64 -6.71 8.75 -11.75
C ASP A 64 -7.29 7.62 -10.89
N ILE A 65 -6.52 7.08 -9.94
CA ILE A 65 -6.95 5.98 -9.06
C ILE A 65 -7.90 6.49 -7.99
N LYS A 66 -9.12 5.94 -7.94
CA LYS A 66 -10.16 6.35 -6.96
C LYS A 66 -10.23 5.43 -5.75
N HIS A 67 -9.94 4.13 -5.93
CA HIS A 67 -9.96 3.17 -4.84
C HIS A 67 -8.99 2.01 -5.08
N ILE A 68 -8.61 1.34 -4.00
CA ILE A 68 -7.83 0.12 -3.97
C ILE A 68 -8.75 -1.04 -3.61
N GLU A 69 -8.64 -2.13 -4.37
CA GLU A 69 -9.34 -3.38 -4.14
C GLU A 69 -8.36 -4.40 -3.55
N ILE A 70 -8.74 -4.99 -2.41
CA ILE A 70 -7.91 -5.94 -1.68
C ILE A 70 -8.69 -7.22 -1.46
N LYS A 71 -8.08 -8.36 -1.78
CA LYS A 71 -8.52 -9.67 -1.32
C LYS A 71 -7.50 -10.15 -0.29
N TYR A 72 -7.97 -10.46 0.91
CA TYR A 72 -7.13 -10.92 2.02
C TYR A 72 -7.94 -11.80 2.97
N SER A 73 -7.36 -12.91 3.42
CA SER A 73 -8.06 -13.92 4.25
C SER A 73 -9.43 -14.34 3.67
N GLY A 74 -9.51 -14.46 2.33
CA GLY A 74 -10.75 -14.79 1.61
C GLY A 74 -11.80 -13.67 1.53
N LYS A 75 -11.63 -12.57 2.27
CA LYS A 75 -12.51 -11.40 2.25
C LYS A 75 -12.09 -10.40 1.17
N LYS A 76 -13.03 -9.57 0.73
CA LYS A 76 -12.81 -8.49 -0.23
C LYS A 76 -13.04 -7.15 0.44
N TYR A 77 -12.16 -6.20 0.18
CA TYR A 77 -12.17 -4.86 0.74
C TYR A 77 -12.01 -3.83 -0.38
N LYS A 78 -12.61 -2.67 -0.17
CA LYS A 78 -12.48 -1.49 -1.04
C LYS A 78 -12.09 -0.31 -0.18
N LEU A 79 -10.91 0.27 -0.43
CA LEU A 79 -10.40 1.45 0.27
C LEU A 79 -10.38 2.63 -0.71
N ASN A 80 -11.18 3.66 -0.44
CA ASN A 80 -11.24 4.85 -1.29
C ASN A 80 -10.02 5.75 -1.05
N ILE A 81 -9.41 6.27 -2.10
CA ILE A 81 -8.31 7.23 -1.96
C ILE A 81 -8.85 8.54 -1.38
N ASN A 82 -8.14 9.08 -0.38
CA ASN A 82 -8.44 10.37 0.20
C ASN A 82 -7.42 11.41 -0.28
N GLU A 83 -7.83 12.25 -1.22
CA GLU A 83 -6.99 13.27 -1.86
C GLU A 83 -6.46 14.35 -0.89
N LYS A 84 -6.89 14.38 0.38
CA LYS A 84 -6.30 15.25 1.40
C LYS A 84 -4.94 14.75 1.93
N TYR A 85 -4.63 13.47 1.70
CA TYR A 85 -3.44 12.82 2.26
C TYR A 85 -2.54 12.21 1.17
N SER A 86 -1.23 12.38 1.29
CA SER A 86 -0.26 11.88 0.30
C SER A 86 0.04 10.39 0.45
N ILE A 87 -0.36 9.76 1.54
CA ILE A 87 -0.09 8.35 1.81
C ILE A 87 -1.38 7.67 2.26
N LEU A 88 -1.73 6.57 1.60
CA LEU A 88 -2.60 5.51 2.12
C LEU A 88 -1.69 4.39 2.63
N PHE A 89 -1.66 4.18 3.93
CA PHE A 89 -0.91 3.11 4.58
C PHE A 89 -1.88 1.99 4.96
N ILE A 90 -1.54 0.76 4.58
CA ILE A 90 -2.33 -0.45 4.82
C ILE A 90 -1.47 -1.42 5.60
N GLU A 91 -1.97 -1.85 6.75
CA GLU A 91 -1.39 -2.92 7.54
C GLU A 91 -2.23 -4.19 7.35
N LEU A 92 -1.58 -5.30 7.00
CA LEU A 92 -2.20 -6.61 6.86
C LEU A 92 -1.60 -7.55 7.89
N ARG A 93 -2.41 -7.97 8.86
CA ARG A 93 -1.95 -8.83 9.96
C ARG A 93 -3.06 -9.71 10.50
N ASP A 94 -2.76 -10.99 10.70
CA ASP A 94 -3.62 -11.95 11.41
C ASP A 94 -5.06 -12.03 10.83
N GLY A 95 -5.20 -11.81 9.51
CA GLY A 95 -6.48 -11.82 8.80
C GLY A 95 -7.29 -10.52 8.92
N ILE A 96 -6.71 -9.47 9.48
CA ILE A 96 -7.29 -8.14 9.64
C ILE A 96 -6.59 -7.12 8.73
N ILE A 97 -7.36 -6.16 8.21
CA ILE A 97 -6.85 -5.01 7.48
C ILE A 97 -7.07 -3.77 8.32
N ASP A 98 -6.00 -3.03 8.57
CA ASP A 98 -6.05 -1.67 9.11
C ASP A 98 -5.55 -0.67 8.05
N ALA A 99 -6.20 0.49 7.97
CA ALA A 99 -5.88 1.51 6.98
C ALA A 99 -5.80 2.90 7.61
N LEU A 100 -4.74 3.63 7.26
CA LEU A 100 -4.45 4.98 7.74
C LEU A 100 -4.20 5.91 6.53
N TYR A 101 -4.66 7.15 6.65
CA TYR A 101 -4.27 8.22 5.74
C TYR A 101 -3.35 9.20 6.44
N THR A 102 -2.21 9.54 5.83
CA THR A 102 -1.21 10.42 6.45
C THR A 102 -0.48 11.27 5.41
N ASN A 103 0.06 12.40 5.88
CA ASN A 103 1.02 13.24 5.14
C ASN A 103 2.45 13.11 5.70
N ARG A 104 2.64 12.30 6.73
CA ARG A 104 3.94 12.09 7.40
C ARG A 104 4.62 10.87 6.81
N GLU A 105 5.88 11.02 6.44
CA GLU A 105 6.73 9.88 6.08
C GLU A 105 6.86 8.92 7.27
N PRO A 106 6.78 7.60 7.05
CA PRO A 106 7.07 6.64 8.09
C PRO A 106 8.56 6.67 8.43
N ILE A 107 8.85 6.50 9.72
CA ILE A 107 10.21 6.35 10.23
C ILE A 107 10.44 4.86 10.44
N TYR A 108 11.33 4.29 9.65
CA TYR A 108 11.75 2.91 9.82
C TYR A 108 12.88 2.87 10.84
N THR A 109 12.71 2.04 11.87
CA THR A 109 13.79 1.72 12.80
C THR A 109 14.32 0.33 12.47
N ASN A 110 15.64 0.18 12.56
CA ASN A 110 16.35 -1.09 12.38
C ASN A 110 16.35 -1.87 13.68
#